data_AF-A0A139MRJ7-F1
#
_entry.id   AF-A0A139MRJ7-F1
#
_cell.length_a   1.000
_cell.length_b   1.000
_cell.length_c   1.000
_cell.angle_alpha   90.00
_cell.angle_beta   90.00
_cell.angle_gamma   90.00
#
_symmetry.space_group_name_H-M   'P 1'
#
loop_
_entity.id
_entity.type
_entity.pdbx_description
1 polymer ?
#
loop_
_entity_poly.entity_id
_entity_poly.type
_entity_poly.pdbx_seq_one_letter_code
_entity_poly.pdbx_strand_id
1 'polypeptide(L)' 'MRREPSNCQPRLVLNVPDGTNFFDIKAEDFELLDYDPVKPQLKFDLAI' A
#
# COMPACT_ATOMS: atom_id res chain seq x y z
N MET A 1 -6.25 -11.85 19.77
CA MET A 1 -5.94 -10.45 19.41
C MET A 1 -7.13 -9.89 18.65
N ARG A 2 -7.86 -8.91 19.20
CA ARG A 2 -9.04 -8.31 18.57
C ARG A 2 -8.65 -6.92 18.05
N ARG A 3 -8.54 -6.78 16.73
CA ARG A 3 -8.46 -5.47 16.06
C ARG A 3 -9.78 -5.24 15.36
N GLU A 4 -10.34 -4.05 15.49
CA GLU A 4 -11.46 -3.63 14.66
C GLU A 4 -10.92 -3.22 13.29
N PRO A 5 -11.52 -3.68 12.19
CA PRO A 5 -11.11 -3.25 10.86
C PRO A 5 -11.32 -1.74 10.73
N SER A 6 -10.35 -1.04 10.14
CA SER A 6 -10.56 0.36 9.75
C SER A 6 -11.61 0.40 8.64
N ASN A 7 -12.58 1.31 8.74
CA ASN A 7 -13.57 1.55 7.70
C ASN A 7 -12.98 2.40 6.56
N CYS A 8 -11.81 2.02 6.07
CA CYS A 8 -11.10 2.68 4.98
C CYS A 8 -11.05 1.75 3.75
N GLN A 9 -11.14 2.34 2.55
CA GLN A 9 -11.00 1.65 1.28
C GLN A 9 -9.72 2.12 0.60
N PRO A 10 -8.54 1.67 1.06
CA PRO A 10 -7.28 2.12 0.49
C PRO A 10 -7.17 1.72 -0.98
N ARG A 11 -6.64 2.62 -1.80
CA ARG A 11 -6.44 2.42 -3.23
C ARG A 11 -4.98 2.64 -3.56
N LEU A 12 -4.34 1.60 -4.11
CA LEU A 12 -3.03 1.73 -4.73
C LEU A 12 -3.25 2.11 -6.19
N VAL A 13 -2.99 3.36 -6.53
CA VAL A 13 -3.16 3.92 -7.87
C VAL A 13 -1.80 4.03 -8.52
N LEU A 14 -1.68 3.61 -9.78
CA LEU A 14 -0.48 3.79 -10.59
C LEU A 14 -0.68 5.01 -11.51
N ASN A 15 0.13 6.04 -11.34
CA ASN A 15 0.01 7.32 -12.02
C ASN A 15 1.05 7.46 -13.15
N VAL A 16 1.07 6.53 -14.10
CA VAL A 16 1.94 6.59 -15.28
C VAL A 16 1.16 6.92 -16.55
N PRO A 17 1.78 7.55 -17.56
CA PRO A 17 1.17 7.72 -18.87
C PRO A 17 0.74 6.39 -19.48
N ASP A 18 -0.36 6.40 -20.23
CA ASP A 18 -0.83 5.22 -20.96
C ASP A 18 0.25 4.72 -21.93
N GLY A 19 0.52 3.41 -21.89
CA GLY A 19 1.56 2.78 -22.71
C GLY A 19 2.97 2.84 -22.11
N THR A 20 3.13 3.30 -20.86
CA THR A 20 4.40 3.19 -20.14
C THR A 20 4.86 1.74 -20.07
N ASN A 21 6.15 1.49 -20.33
CA ASN A 21 6.72 0.15 -20.26
C ASN A 21 6.70 -0.36 -18.81
N PHE A 22 6.34 -1.63 -18.64
CA PHE A 22 6.30 -2.26 -17.32
C PHE A 22 7.61 -2.15 -16.53
N PHE A 23 8.77 -2.22 -17.20
CA PHE A 23 10.07 -2.14 -16.53
C PHE A 23 10.49 -0.72 -16.15
N ASP A 24 9.82 0.29 -16.70
CA ASP A 24 10.09 1.70 -16.38
C ASP A 24 9.31 2.17 -15.15
N ILE A 25 8.30 1.40 -14.72
CA ILE A 25 7.49 1.69 -13.53
C ILE A 25 8.36 1.63 -12.28
N LYS A 26 8.32 2.70 -11.49
CA LYS A 26 9.03 2.85 -10.22
C LYS A 26 8.06 2.88 -9.05
N ALA A 27 8.59 2.69 -7.85
CA ALA A 27 7.80 2.79 -6.62
C ALA A 27 7.19 4.18 -6.45
N GLU A 28 7.89 5.22 -6.92
CA GLU A 28 7.43 6.61 -6.87
C GLU A 28 6.17 6.89 -7.72
N ASP A 29 5.88 6.04 -8.72
CA ASP A 29 4.71 6.20 -9.60
C ASP A 29 3.42 5.70 -8.95
N PHE A 30 3.54 4.96 -7.83
CA PHE A 30 2.40 4.49 -7.07
C PHE A 30 2.00 5.49 -5.99
N GLU A 31 0.71 5.79 -5.95
CA GLU A 31 0.10 6.59 -4.92
C GLU A 31 -0.86 5.75 -4.08
N LEU A 32 -0.72 5.81 -2.76
CA LEU A 32 -1.60 5.12 -1.83
C LEU A 32 -2.63 6.10 -1.27
N LEU A 33 -3.82 6.06 -1.86
CA LEU A 33 -4.95 6.90 -1.46
C LEU A 33 -5.79 6.20 -0.39
N ASP A 34 -6.44 6.99 0.47
CA ASP A 34 -7.42 6.52 1.47
C ASP A 34 -6.91 5.42 2.43
N TYR A 35 -5.59 5.41 2.69
CA TYR A 35 -4.97 4.48 3.62
C TYR A 35 -4.84 5.08 5.01
N ASP A 36 -5.73 4.66 5.91
CA ASP A 36 -5.67 5.00 7.34
C ASP A 36 -5.33 3.74 8.18
N PRO A 37 -4.04 3.47 8.41
CA PRO A 37 -3.61 2.27 9.11
C PRO A 37 -3.90 2.35 10.61
N VAL A 38 -4.46 1.26 11.16
CA VAL A 38 -4.61 1.09 12.61
C VAL A 38 -3.24 0.88 13.25
N LYS A 39 -2.75 1.93 13.94
CA LYS A 39 -1.49 1.92 14.68
C LYS A 39 -1.67 1.42 16.12
N PRO A 40 -0.65 0.80 16.75
CA PRO A 40 0.69 0.53 16.21
C PRO A 40 0.73 -0.68 15.26
N GLN A 41 1.63 -0.63 14.29
CA GLN A 41 1.89 -1.77 13.40
C GLN A 41 2.55 -2.92 14.19
N LEU A 42 2.09 -4.15 13.96
CA LEU A 42 2.74 -5.30 14.58
C LEU A 42 4.10 -5.55 13.93
N LYS A 43 5.10 -5.81 14.76
CA LYS A 43 6.41 -6.30 14.32
C LYS A 43 6.42 -7.81 14.47
N PHE A 44 6.85 -8.50 13.42
CA PHE A 44 7.05 -9.94 13.43
C PHE A 44 8.52 -10.20 13.14
N ASP A 45 9.09 -11.15 13.88
CA ASP A 45 10.40 -11.67 13.56
C ASP A 45 10.26 -12.71 12.44
N LEU A 46 11.10 -12.60 11.41
CA LEU A 46 11.17 -13.61 10.36
C LEU A 46 11.82 -14.85 10.95
N ALA A 47 11.07 -15.94 11.06
CA ALA A 47 11.66 -17.24 11.35
C ALA A 47 12.38 -17.73 10.09
N ILE A 48 13.69 -18.00 10.24
CA ILE A 48 14.56 -18.59 9.21
C ILE A 48 14.67 -20.09 9.48
#